data_AF-A0A8T5I5P2-F1
#
_entry.id   AF-A0A8T5I5P2-F1
#
_cell.length_a   1.000
_cell.length_b   1.000
_cell.length_c   1.000
_cell.angle_alpha   90.00
_cell.angle_beta   90.00
_cell.angle_gamma   90.00
#
_symmetry.space_group_name_H-M   'P 1'
#
loop_
_entity.id
_entity.type
_entity.pdbx_description
1 polymer ?
#
loop_
_entity_poly.entity_id
_entity_poly.type
_entity_poly.pdbx_seq_one_letter_code
_entity_poly.pdbx_strand_id
1 'polypeptide(L)'
;MRLSRRIAKNKEKPIQTDIFGATKKLIELVDRARNNSLNQGLLVPIQALVTIENDEWTWQTVNREVLENLSHRLVFQTPNGNRREILMTSSMDNAMDAASMIVELDGGCVLIESLEA
;
A
#
# COMPACT_ATOMS: atom_id res chain seq x y z
N MET A 1 -4.00 -23.58 -10.23
CA MET A 1 -3.97 -22.18 -9.74
C MET A 1 -2.61 -21.58 -10.09
N ARG A 2 -2.53 -20.62 -11.03
CA ARG A 2 -1.25 -20.02 -11.48
C ARG A 2 -1.09 -18.66 -10.83
N LEU A 3 -0.20 -18.55 -9.83
CA LEU A 3 0.23 -17.28 -9.25
C LEU A 3 0.97 -16.48 -10.34
N SER A 4 0.28 -15.52 -10.93
CA SER A 4 0.84 -14.57 -11.89
C SER A 4 1.77 -13.61 -11.17
N ARG A 5 3.03 -14.04 -10.94
CA ARG A 5 4.11 -13.12 -10.60
C ARG A 5 4.26 -12.12 -11.75
N ARG A 6 4.19 -10.82 -11.45
CA ARG A 6 4.62 -9.72 -12.34
C ARG A 6 6.15 -9.76 -12.51
N ILE A 7 6.68 -10.87 -13.03
CA ILE A 7 8.04 -10.90 -13.57
C ILE A 7 7.93 -10.30 -14.97
N ALA A 8 8.76 -9.30 -15.25
CA ALA A 8 8.81 -8.64 -16.55
C ALA A 8 8.73 -9.67 -17.69
N LYS A 9 7.87 -9.43 -18.69
CA LYS A 9 7.68 -10.34 -19.83
C LYS A 9 8.92 -10.52 -20.69
N ASN A 10 9.97 -9.73 -20.47
CA ASN A 10 11.31 -9.97 -21.01
C ASN A 10 11.96 -11.12 -20.24
N LYS A 11 11.81 -12.34 -20.75
CA LYS A 11 12.59 -13.50 -20.34
C LYS A 11 14.01 -13.36 -20.89
N GLU A 12 14.80 -12.46 -20.31
CA GLU A 12 16.24 -12.62 -20.39
C GLU A 12 16.63 -13.94 -19.72
N LYS A 13 17.61 -14.65 -20.30
CA LYS A 13 18.06 -15.93 -19.73
C LYS A 13 18.50 -15.66 -18.28
N PRO A 14 18.09 -16.50 -17.30
CA PRO A 14 18.54 -16.34 -15.93
C PRO A 14 20.07 -16.38 -15.90
N ILE A 15 20.67 -15.28 -15.44
CA ILE A 15 22.12 -15.18 -15.30
C ILE A 15 22.49 -15.98 -14.06
N GLN A 16 23.00 -17.20 -14.26
CA GLN A 16 23.67 -17.92 -13.17
C GLN A 16 24.94 -17.16 -12.81
N THR A 17 25.05 -16.81 -11.54
CA THR A 17 26.17 -16.03 -11.02
C THR A 17 27.04 -16.96 -10.16
N ASP A 18 28.35 -16.87 -10.30
CA ASP A 18 29.29 -17.54 -9.41
C ASP A 18 29.35 -16.83 -8.03
N ILE A 19 30.12 -17.38 -7.09
CA ILE A 19 30.23 -16.83 -5.73
C ILE A 19 30.71 -15.37 -5.76
N PHE A 20 31.65 -15.05 -6.65
CA PHE A 20 32.19 -13.70 -6.78
C PHE A 20 31.14 -12.72 -7.31
N GLY A 21 30.46 -13.04 -8.41
CA GLY A 21 29.42 -12.19 -8.96
C GLY A 21 28.20 -12.08 -8.04
N ALA A 22 27.87 -13.11 -7.28
CA ALA A 22 26.80 -13.04 -6.27
C ALA A 22 27.18 -12.07 -5.14
N THR A 23 28.43 -12.13 -4.68
CA THR A 23 28.96 -11.19 -3.68
C THR A 23 28.95 -9.76 -4.20
N LYS A 24 29.42 -9.54 -5.43
CA LYS A 24 29.37 -8.22 -6.09
C LYS A 24 27.95 -7.67 -6.18
N LYS A 25 26.99 -8.50 -6.61
CA LYS A 25 25.58 -8.10 -6.73
C LYS A 25 24.94 -7.79 -5.38
N LEU A 26 25.34 -8.50 -4.32
CA LEU A 26 24.90 -8.20 -2.96
C LEU A 26 25.44 -6.85 -2.50
N ILE A 27 26.72 -6.55 -2.75
CA ILE A 27 27.31 -5.24 -2.44
C ILE A 27 26.56 -4.13 -3.18
N GLU A 28 26.31 -4.29 -4.48
CA GLU A 28 25.54 -3.32 -5.28
C GLU A 28 24.09 -3.14 -4.75
N LEU A 29 23.46 -4.20 -4.25
CA LEU A 29 22.15 -4.13 -3.60
C LEU A 29 22.21 -3.34 -2.29
N VAL A 30 23.22 -3.59 -1.46
CA VAL A 30 23.43 -2.89 -0.18
C VAL A 30 23.71 -1.40 -0.41
N ASP A 31 24.56 -1.07 -1.38
CA ASP A 31 24.88 0.32 -1.71
C ASP A 31 23.66 1.06 -2.26
N ARG A 32 22.85 0.41 -3.11
CA ARG A 32 21.57 0.99 -3.55
C ARG A 32 20.62 1.20 -2.39
N ALA A 33 20.49 0.23 -1.48
CA ALA A 33 19.61 0.38 -0.32
C ALA A 33 20.05 1.56 0.56
N ARG A 34 21.36 1.71 0.82
CA ARG A 34 21.92 2.84 1.56
C ARG A 34 21.69 4.17 0.86
N ASN A 35 22.01 4.26 -0.42
CA ASN A 35 21.81 5.49 -1.20
C ASN A 35 20.33 5.88 -1.29
N ASN A 36 19.44 4.88 -1.41
CA ASN A 36 18.00 5.14 -1.42
C ASN A 36 17.50 5.57 -0.04
N SER A 37 18.04 5.00 1.04
CA SER A 37 17.68 5.40 2.41
C SER A 37 18.01 6.85 2.75
N LEU A 38 18.99 7.46 2.07
CA LEU A 38 19.29 8.89 2.21
C LEU A 38 18.21 9.80 1.57
N ASN A 39 17.52 9.29 0.54
CA ASN A 39 16.49 10.04 -0.20
C ASN A 39 15.07 9.67 0.22
N GLN A 40 14.91 8.52 0.88
CA GLN A 40 13.68 8.15 1.56
C GLN A 40 13.58 9.09 2.76
N GLY A 41 12.63 10.03 2.72
CA GLY A 41 12.36 10.95 3.84
C GLY A 41 12.01 10.20 5.13
N LEU A 42 11.48 10.90 6.13
CA LEU A 42 11.10 10.27 7.40
C LEU A 42 10.27 8.99 7.16
N LEU A 43 10.68 7.89 7.81
CA LEU A 43 9.91 6.66 7.82
C LEU A 43 8.58 6.94 8.52
N VAL A 44 7.53 7.19 7.74
CA VAL A 44 6.17 7.35 8.25
C VAL A 44 5.65 5.93 8.54
N PRO A 45 5.31 5.60 9.80
CA PRO A 45 4.67 4.33 10.10
C PRO A 45 3.32 4.28 9.38
N ILE A 46 3.21 3.40 8.39
CA ILE A 46 1.94 3.08 7.74
C ILE A 46 1.37 1.89 8.52
N GLN A 47 0.10 2.00 8.92
CA GLN A 47 -0.60 0.87 9.55
C GLN A 47 -0.58 -0.32 8.59
N ALA A 48 -0.25 -1.51 9.08
CA ALA A 48 -0.24 -2.71 8.25
C ALA A 48 -1.67 -2.98 7.74
N LEU A 49 -1.92 -2.67 6.47
CA LEU A 49 -3.19 -2.98 5.80
C LEU A 49 -3.33 -4.48 5.50
N VAL A 50 -2.25 -5.24 5.69
CA VAL A 50 -2.19 -6.68 5.51
C VAL A 50 -1.49 -7.28 6.73
N THR A 51 -2.18 -8.16 7.44
CA THR A 51 -1.59 -9.01 8.48
C THR A 51 -1.07 -10.27 7.81
N ILE A 52 0.22 -10.57 7.97
CA ILE A 52 0.81 -11.83 7.50
C ILE A 52 0.89 -12.76 8.71
N GLU A 53 0.00 -13.75 8.75
CA GLU A 53 0.06 -14.84 9.72
C GLU A 53 0.48 -16.14 9.02
N ASN A 54 1.42 -16.88 9.60
CA ASN A 54 1.80 -18.24 9.19
C ASN A 54 2.23 -18.42 7.71
N ASP A 55 2.90 -17.42 7.11
CA ASP A 55 3.33 -17.42 5.70
C ASP A 55 2.20 -17.53 4.66
N GLU A 56 0.94 -17.33 5.07
CA GLU A 56 -0.22 -17.36 4.18
C GLU A 56 -0.83 -15.97 3.97
N TRP A 57 -1.19 -15.69 2.72
CA TRP A 57 -1.84 -14.43 2.34
C TRP A 57 -3.34 -14.57 2.52
N THR A 58 -3.87 -14.13 3.66
CA THR A 58 -5.32 -14.04 3.89
C THR A 58 -5.88 -12.74 3.34
N TRP A 59 -6.63 -12.83 2.23
CA TRP A 59 -7.44 -11.73 1.72
C TRP A 59 -8.85 -11.89 2.28
N GLN A 60 -9.28 -10.99 3.15
CA GLN A 60 -10.67 -10.96 3.58
C GLN A 60 -11.50 -10.24 2.52
N THR A 61 -12.47 -10.96 1.95
CA THR A 61 -13.47 -10.35 1.06
C THR A 61 -14.65 -9.95 1.92
N VAL A 62 -14.93 -8.65 2.02
CA VAL A 62 -16.13 -8.15 2.68
C VAL A 62 -17.31 -8.28 1.70
N ASN A 63 -18.46 -8.75 2.19
CA ASN A 63 -19.69 -8.76 1.38
C ASN A 63 -20.01 -7.32 0.96
N ARG A 64 -20.21 -7.10 -0.34
CA ARG A 64 -20.54 -5.79 -0.89
C ARG A 64 -21.77 -5.16 -0.25
N GLU A 65 -22.82 -5.96 0.02
CA GLU A 65 -24.03 -5.48 0.68
C GLU A 65 -23.75 -5.00 2.11
N VAL A 66 -22.83 -5.66 2.81
CA VAL A 66 -22.42 -5.23 4.15
C VAL A 66 -21.66 -3.91 4.05
N LEU A 67 -20.70 -3.81 3.11
CA LEU A 67 -19.93 -2.59 2.90
C LEU A 67 -20.83 -1.40 2.56
N GLU A 68 -21.82 -1.59 1.67
CA GLU A 68 -22.74 -0.52 1.26
C GLU A 68 -23.62 0.00 2.40
N ASN A 69 -23.87 -0.81 3.43
CA ASN A 69 -24.70 -0.44 4.59
C ASN A 69 -23.90 0.21 5.74
N LEU A 70 -22.58 0.23 5.68
CA LEU A 70 -21.75 0.86 6.72
C LEU A 70 -21.64 2.36 6.47
N SER A 71 -21.48 3.12 7.54
CA SER A 71 -21.03 4.51 7.43
C SER A 71 -19.53 4.53 7.18
N HIS A 72 -19.07 5.49 6.39
CA HIS A 72 -17.67 5.59 5.98
C HIS A 72 -17.11 6.93 6.41
N ARG A 73 -15.93 6.95 7.02
CA ARG A 73 -15.21 8.20 7.32
C ARG A 73 -14.05 8.39 6.36
N LEU A 74 -13.82 9.63 5.98
CA LEU A 74 -12.65 10.04 5.21
C LEU A 74 -11.61 10.62 6.15
N VAL A 75 -10.42 10.02 6.15
CA VAL A 75 -9.31 10.39 7.02
C VAL A 75 -8.14 10.87 6.20
N PHE A 76 -7.63 12.05 6.54
CA PHE A 76 -6.36 12.55 6.04
C PHE A 76 -5.23 12.08 6.94
N GLN A 77 -4.19 11.48 6.35
CA GLN A 77 -2.96 11.19 7.06
C GLN A 77 -1.95 12.30 6.77
N THR A 78 -1.64 13.11 7.77
CA THR A 78 -0.61 14.14 7.65
C THR A 78 0.79 13.48 7.56
N PRO A 79 1.80 14.16 6.98
CA PRO A 79 3.17 13.63 6.90
C PRO A 79 3.78 13.23 8.25
N ASN A 80 3.28 13.81 9.35
CA ASN A 80 3.74 13.53 10.70
C ASN A 80 3.05 12.30 11.33
N GLY A 81 2.24 11.57 10.56
CA GLY A 81 1.50 10.40 11.02
C GLY A 81 0.19 10.73 11.75
N ASN A 82 -0.13 12.01 11.98
CA ASN A 82 -1.39 12.39 12.61
C ASN A 82 -2.54 12.16 11.65
N ARG A 83 -3.62 11.59 12.18
CA ARG A 83 -4.85 11.26 11.46
C ARG A 83 -5.90 12.30 11.78
N ARG A 84 -6.50 12.90 10.74
CA ARG A 84 -7.57 13.87 10.89
C ARG A 84 -8.78 13.42 10.10
N GLU A 85 -9.90 13.24 10.79
CA GLU A 85 -11.19 13.01 10.14
C GLU A 85 -11.65 14.30 9.44
N ILE A 86 -12.07 14.17 8.19
CA ILE A 86 -12.57 15.28 7.38
C ILE A 86 -14.09 15.28 7.44
N LEU A 87 -14.70 14.15 7.08
CA LEU A 87 -16.14 13.99 6.95
C LEU A 87 -16.53 12.52 7.07
N MET A 88 -17.84 12.30 7.24
CA MET A 88 -18.47 10.99 7.25
C MET A 88 -19.56 10.93 6.18
N THR A 89 -19.65 9.81 5.47
CA THR A 89 -20.68 9.51 4.47
C THR A 89 -21.48 8.28 4.87
N SER A 90 -22.73 8.22 4.42
CA SER A 90 -23.63 7.10 4.69
C SER A 90 -23.48 5.92 3.73
N SER A 91 -22.67 6.05 2.67
CA SER A 91 -22.44 5.00 1.67
C SER A 91 -21.02 5.06 1.12
N MET A 92 -20.55 3.92 0.60
CA MET A 92 -19.24 3.77 -0.01
C MET A 92 -19.10 4.60 -1.29
N ASP A 93 -20.13 4.65 -2.13
CA ASP A 93 -20.10 5.44 -3.38
C ASP A 93 -19.92 6.94 -3.08
N ASN A 94 -20.67 7.47 -2.10
CA ASN A 94 -20.51 8.85 -1.65
C ASN A 94 -19.11 9.11 -1.05
N ALA A 95 -18.52 8.11 -0.38
CA ALA A 95 -17.16 8.20 0.15
C ALA A 95 -16.12 8.30 -0.99
N MET A 96 -16.30 7.50 -2.04
CA MET A 96 -15.42 7.47 -3.21
C MET A 96 -15.49 8.77 -4.02
N ASP A 97 -16.67 9.33 -4.21
CA ASP A 97 -16.86 10.62 -4.89
C ASP A 97 -16.18 11.74 -4.12
N ALA A 98 -16.37 11.79 -2.80
CA ALA A 98 -15.73 12.77 -1.93
C ALA A 98 -14.20 12.62 -1.92
N ALA A 99 -13.69 11.39 -1.84
CA ALA A 99 -12.25 11.13 -1.86
C ALA A 99 -11.61 11.55 -3.19
N SER A 100 -12.28 11.29 -4.32
CA SER A 100 -11.80 11.67 -5.64
C SER A 100 -11.66 13.19 -5.77
N MET A 101 -12.68 13.95 -5.33
CA MET A 101 -12.60 15.41 -5.32
C MET A 101 -11.49 15.96 -4.42
N ILE A 102 -11.28 15.36 -3.24
CA ILE A 102 -10.23 15.80 -2.31
C ILE A 102 -8.83 15.57 -2.89
N VAL A 103 -8.61 14.42 -3.53
CA VAL A 103 -7.33 14.09 -4.18
C VAL A 103 -7.05 15.06 -5.32
N GLU A 104 -8.06 15.39 -6.13
CA GLU A 104 -7.92 16.34 -7.24
C GLU A 104 -7.60 17.76 -6.80
N LEU A 105 -8.17 18.23 -5.68
CA LEU A 105 -8.02 19.61 -5.22
C LEU A 105 -6.76 19.86 -4.38
N ASP A 106 -6.40 18.92 -3.50
CA ASP A 106 -5.40 19.17 -2.46
C ASP A 106 -4.11 18.35 -2.62
N GLY A 107 -4.07 17.43 -3.61
CA GLY A 107 -2.92 16.57 -3.87
C GLY A 107 -2.55 15.71 -2.67
N GLY A 108 -3.10 14.50 -2.57
CA GLY A 108 -2.84 13.67 -1.40
C GLY A 108 -3.39 12.25 -1.50
N CYS A 109 -3.30 11.53 -0.39
CA CYS A 109 -3.92 10.22 -0.20
C CYS A 109 -5.00 10.36 0.89
N VAL A 110 -6.20 9.88 0.59
CA VAL A 110 -7.32 9.85 1.55
C VAL A 110 -7.61 8.39 1.87
N LEU A 111 -7.78 8.10 3.16
CA LEU A 111 -8.21 6.79 3.62
C LEU A 111 -9.74 6.80 3.83
N ILE A 112 -10.43 5.83 3.25
CA ILE A 112 -11.84 5.55 3.51
C ILE A 112 -11.90 4.38 4.48
N GLU A 113 -12.55 4.58 5.63
CA GLU A 113 -12.71 3.52 6.63
C GLU A 113 -14.18 3.30 6.93
N SER A 114 -14.58 2.04 6.96
CA SER A 114 -15.90 1.64 7.41
C SER A 114 -15.98 1.68 8.94
N LEU A 115 -17.09 2.18 9.45
CA LEU A 115 -17.44 2.17 10.86
C LEU A 115 -18.47 1.07 11.11
N GLU A 116 -18.12 0.09 11.94
CA GLU A 116 -19.13 -0.81 12.52
C GLU A 116 -19.97 -0.03 13.53
N ALA A 117 -21.28 -0.26 13.51
CA ALA A 117 -22.24 0.32 14.46
C ALA A 117 -22.21 -0.41 15.81
#